data_AF-A0A2N2AJJ7-F1
#
_entry.id   AF-A0A2N2AJJ7-F1
#
_cell.length_a   1.000
_cell.length_b   1.000
_cell.length_c   1.000
_cell.angle_alpha   90.00
_cell.angle_beta   90.00
_cell.angle_gamma   90.00
#
_symmetry.space_group_name_H-M   'P 1'
#
loop_
_entity.id
_entity.type
_entity.pdbx_description
1 polymer ?
#
loop_
_entity_poly.entity_id
_entity_poly.type
_entity_poly.pdbx_seq_one_letter_code
_entity_poly.pdbx_strand_id
1 'polypeptide(L)'
;MTELSQFAYVQTRLQARYGQLPEAAAWRRLEGITSLPHLLQTARTTGLRPWLLNIAAQGDSHAMEKALRQQLRQLIDEVARWLPPPWRPAVAWCGVLPDLPALQHLLGGAATPAWLLADEHLRPYGHDLQALRLQALRDSPYAPLLNGTAAGPSLAAAWATHWRRLWPAETTAADRAALERLSRLLDRYFATLGADITKDSARTRDWLEQRLRLGFRRHPRQAAAAFYYLTLAGISLERLRGLLARLMLFPLEHAS
;
A
#
# COMPACT_ATOMS: atom_id res chain seq x y z
N MET A 1 -1.50 -1.49 -31.61
CA MET A 1 -1.93 -0.44 -30.67
C MET A 1 -0.78 0.53 -30.46
N THR A 2 -0.92 1.78 -30.87
CA THR A 2 0.04 2.87 -30.62
C THR A 2 0.13 3.20 -29.12
N GLU A 3 1.27 3.67 -28.62
CA GLU A 3 1.45 4.01 -27.18
C GLU A 3 0.37 4.98 -26.66
N LEU A 4 -0.04 5.95 -27.48
CA LEU A 4 -1.13 6.88 -27.16
C LEU A 4 -2.46 6.17 -26.87
N SER A 5 -2.78 5.10 -27.62
CA SER A 5 -3.99 4.30 -27.40
C SER A 5 -3.90 3.44 -26.13
N GLN A 6 -2.71 2.96 -25.78
CA GLN A 6 -2.46 2.22 -24.53
C GLN A 6 -2.65 3.13 -23.32
N PHE A 7 -2.07 4.33 -23.33
CA PHE A 7 -2.22 5.26 -22.20
C PHE A 7 -3.62 5.87 -22.10
N ALA A 8 -4.36 6.01 -23.21
CA ALA A 8 -5.77 6.37 -23.16
C ALA A 8 -6.61 5.27 -22.46
N TYR A 9 -6.37 3.99 -22.78
CA TYR A 9 -7.01 2.87 -22.08
C TYR A 9 -6.69 2.87 -20.59
N VAL A 10 -5.40 3.01 -20.22
CA VAL A 10 -4.95 3.11 -18.83
C VAL A 10 -5.67 4.24 -18.11
N GLN A 11 -5.72 5.43 -18.72
CA GLN A 11 -6.34 6.61 -18.14
C GLN A 11 -7.83 6.37 -17.85
N THR A 12 -8.57 5.76 -18.77
CA THR A 12 -10.00 5.47 -18.60
C THR A 12 -10.24 4.50 -17.43
N ARG A 13 -9.44 3.43 -17.34
CA ARG A 13 -9.53 2.46 -16.24
C ARG A 13 -9.20 3.10 -14.89
N LEU A 14 -8.13 3.88 -14.83
CA LEU A 14 -7.72 4.60 -13.62
C LEU A 14 -8.78 5.61 -13.19
N GLN A 15 -9.40 6.35 -14.11
CA GLN A 15 -10.47 7.31 -13.78
C GLN A 15 -11.70 6.60 -13.22
N ALA A 16 -12.10 5.48 -13.82
CA ALA A 16 -13.23 4.68 -13.33
C ALA A 16 -12.99 4.18 -11.89
N ARG A 17 -11.77 3.71 -11.58
CA ARG A 17 -11.41 3.32 -10.21
C ARG A 17 -11.26 4.50 -9.25
N TYR A 18 -10.64 5.57 -9.71
CA TYR A 18 -10.46 6.79 -8.91
C TYR A 18 -11.82 7.37 -8.46
N GLY A 19 -12.82 7.36 -9.34
CA GLY A 19 -14.18 7.81 -9.02
C GLY A 19 -14.92 6.94 -8.00
N GLN A 20 -14.43 5.74 -7.69
CA GLN A 20 -14.98 4.87 -6.65
C GLN A 20 -14.40 5.17 -5.27
N LEU A 21 -13.27 5.88 -5.17
CA LEU A 21 -12.64 6.17 -3.88
C LEU A 21 -13.58 7.02 -3.00
N PRO A 22 -13.75 6.67 -1.70
CA PRO A 22 -14.63 7.42 -0.82
C PRO A 22 -14.17 8.87 -0.68
N GLU A 23 -15.13 9.79 -0.64
CA GLU A 23 -14.88 11.19 -0.38
C GLU A 23 -14.87 11.50 1.12
N ALA A 24 -14.48 12.74 1.47
CA ALA A 24 -14.39 13.19 2.86
C ALA A 24 -15.70 13.03 3.65
N ALA A 25 -16.87 13.19 3.01
CA ALA A 25 -18.15 12.98 3.68
C ALA A 25 -18.41 11.51 4.03
N ALA A 26 -18.08 10.58 3.11
CA ALA A 26 -18.20 9.16 3.35
C ALA A 26 -17.25 8.70 4.47
N TRP A 27 -16.02 9.22 4.48
CA TRP A 27 -15.07 8.93 5.55
C TRP A 27 -15.51 9.45 6.92
N ARG A 28 -15.99 10.70 7.02
CA ARG A 28 -16.53 11.25 8.27
C ARG A 28 -17.66 10.40 8.83
N ARG A 29 -18.53 9.87 7.97
CA ARG A 29 -19.60 8.94 8.37
C ARG A 29 -19.02 7.64 8.95
N LEU A 30 -18.01 7.05 8.32
CA LEU A 30 -17.38 5.81 8.79
C LEU A 30 -16.63 6.00 10.11
N GLU A 31 -15.97 7.14 10.30
CA GLU A 31 -15.19 7.44 11.51
C GLU A 31 -16.03 7.55 12.79
N GLY A 32 -17.29 7.99 12.63
CA GLY A 32 -18.27 8.06 13.71
C GLY A 32 -18.87 6.71 14.11
N ILE A 33 -18.61 5.64 13.37
CA ILE A 33 -19.13 4.31 13.69
C ILE A 33 -18.25 3.64 14.77
N THR A 34 -18.91 3.15 15.81
CA THR A 34 -18.28 2.50 16.97
C THR A 34 -18.54 0.99 17.05
N SER A 35 -19.33 0.44 16.14
CA SER A 35 -19.66 -0.99 16.06
C SER A 35 -19.07 -1.61 14.79
N LEU A 36 -18.29 -2.69 14.94
CA LEU A 36 -17.64 -3.35 13.80
C LEU A 36 -18.65 -3.90 12.77
N PRO A 37 -19.74 -4.60 13.14
CA PRO A 37 -20.77 -5.00 12.19
C PRO A 37 -21.36 -3.81 11.41
N HIS A 38 -21.66 -2.71 12.09
CA HIS A 38 -22.19 -1.51 11.45
C HIS A 38 -21.16 -0.84 10.52
N LEU A 39 -19.88 -0.84 10.91
CA LEU A 39 -18.78 -0.32 10.09
C LEU A 39 -18.65 -1.14 8.80
N LEU A 40 -18.64 -2.48 8.91
CA LEU A 40 -18.53 -3.37 7.75
C LEU A 40 -19.73 -3.23 6.82
N GLN A 41 -20.95 -3.17 7.36
CA GLN A 41 -22.16 -2.97 6.56
C GLN A 41 -22.12 -1.64 5.81
N THR A 42 -21.80 -0.54 6.51
CA THR A 42 -21.76 0.79 5.90
C THR A 42 -20.61 0.92 4.89
N ALA A 43 -19.43 0.41 5.20
CA ALA A 43 -18.28 0.51 4.30
C ALA A 43 -18.48 -0.33 3.02
N ARG A 44 -19.19 -1.46 3.09
CA ARG A 44 -19.55 -2.30 1.92
C ARG A 44 -20.52 -1.64 0.93
N THR A 45 -21.23 -0.57 1.31
CA THR A 45 -22.07 0.20 0.38
C THR A 45 -21.28 1.32 -0.33
N THR A 46 -20.01 1.51 0.03
CA THR A 46 -19.11 2.47 -0.61
C THR A 46 -18.14 1.77 -1.56
N GLY A 47 -17.27 2.54 -2.22
CA GLY A 47 -16.17 1.96 -3.00
C GLY A 47 -15.09 1.25 -2.16
N LEU A 48 -15.25 1.15 -0.83
CA LEU A 48 -14.40 0.31 0.01
C LEU A 48 -14.75 -1.17 -0.04
N ARG A 49 -15.90 -1.54 -0.62
CA ARG A 49 -16.36 -2.94 -0.71
C ARG A 49 -15.28 -3.93 -1.16
N PRO A 50 -14.45 -3.67 -2.19
CA PRO A 50 -13.41 -4.60 -2.62
C PRO A 50 -12.39 -4.92 -1.52
N TRP A 51 -12.06 -3.95 -0.65
CA TRP A 51 -11.11 -4.14 0.45
C TRP A 51 -11.65 -5.00 1.59
N LEU A 52 -12.97 -5.14 1.68
CA LEU A 52 -13.68 -5.83 2.76
C LEU A 52 -14.08 -7.26 2.40
N LEU A 53 -13.67 -7.73 1.21
CA LEU A 53 -13.84 -9.12 0.82
C LEU A 53 -13.04 -10.01 1.77
N ASN A 54 -13.65 -11.08 2.25
CA ASN A 54 -13.07 -12.06 3.18
C ASN A 54 -12.73 -11.52 4.59
N ILE A 55 -13.21 -10.32 4.96
CA ILE A 55 -13.15 -9.83 6.34
C ILE A 55 -14.45 -10.18 7.06
N ALA A 56 -14.33 -11.08 8.05
CA ALA A 56 -15.45 -11.50 8.89
C ALA A 56 -15.72 -10.48 10.01
N ALA A 57 -16.99 -10.36 10.42
CA ALA A 57 -17.40 -9.46 11.51
C ALA A 57 -16.93 -9.91 12.89
N GLN A 58 -16.59 -11.19 13.05
CA GLN A 58 -16.01 -11.79 14.26
C GLN A 58 -14.56 -12.22 14.03
N GLY A 59 -13.89 -11.58 13.06
CA GLY A 59 -12.55 -11.98 12.61
C GLY A 59 -11.43 -11.51 13.54
N ASP A 60 -10.34 -12.26 13.53
CA ASP A 60 -9.07 -11.87 14.14
C ASP A 60 -8.40 -10.74 13.34
N SER A 61 -7.76 -9.82 14.06
CA SER A 61 -6.92 -8.74 13.52
C SER A 61 -5.85 -9.25 12.53
N HIS A 62 -5.25 -10.42 12.78
CA HIS A 62 -4.26 -10.98 11.86
C HIS A 62 -4.88 -11.47 10.55
N ALA A 63 -6.06 -12.09 10.62
CA ALA A 63 -6.81 -12.49 9.44
C ALA A 63 -7.26 -11.27 8.62
N MET A 64 -7.67 -10.19 9.29
CA MET A 64 -7.96 -8.90 8.66
C MET A 64 -6.72 -8.33 7.95
N GLU A 65 -5.58 -8.22 8.63
CA GLU A 65 -4.34 -7.71 8.05
C GLU A 65 -3.89 -8.53 6.83
N LYS A 66 -3.97 -9.87 6.92
CA LYS A 66 -3.69 -10.78 5.79
C LYS A 66 -4.62 -10.49 4.60
N ALA A 67 -5.92 -10.36 4.84
CA ALA A 67 -6.90 -10.05 3.80
C ALA A 67 -6.61 -8.69 3.14
N LEU A 68 -6.33 -7.64 3.91
CA LEU A 68 -6.02 -6.31 3.39
C LEU A 68 -4.75 -6.32 2.53
N ARG A 69 -3.68 -7.01 2.96
CA ARG A 69 -2.47 -7.18 2.13
C ARG A 69 -2.77 -7.89 0.82
N GLN A 70 -3.59 -8.95 0.85
CA GLN A 70 -3.99 -9.68 -0.34
C GLN A 70 -4.79 -8.81 -1.31
N GLN A 71 -5.77 -8.05 -0.83
CA GLN A 71 -6.55 -7.13 -1.66
C GLN A 71 -5.68 -6.04 -2.29
N LEU A 72 -4.68 -5.53 -1.57
CA LEU A 72 -3.74 -4.54 -2.11
C LEU A 72 -2.87 -5.12 -3.22
N ARG A 73 -2.33 -6.33 -3.07
CA ARG A 73 -1.60 -7.00 -4.16
C ARG A 73 -2.47 -7.20 -5.38
N GLN A 74 -3.72 -7.65 -5.19
CA GLN A 74 -4.66 -7.82 -6.30
C GLN A 74 -4.94 -6.52 -7.05
N LEU A 75 -5.09 -5.39 -6.33
CA LEU A 75 -5.22 -4.09 -6.98
C LEU A 75 -3.95 -3.72 -7.76
N ILE A 76 -2.77 -3.93 -7.17
CA ILE A 76 -1.50 -3.61 -7.81
C ILE A 76 -1.31 -4.43 -9.08
N ASP A 77 -1.64 -5.72 -9.04
CA ASP A 77 -1.59 -6.62 -10.20
C ASP A 77 -2.63 -6.24 -11.27
N GLU A 78 -3.82 -5.79 -10.86
CA GLU A 78 -4.83 -5.24 -11.76
C GLU A 78 -4.29 -4.00 -12.49
N VAL A 79 -3.75 -3.03 -11.74
CA VAL A 79 -3.19 -1.79 -12.31
C VAL A 79 -1.99 -2.10 -13.21
N ALA A 80 -1.08 -2.97 -12.79
CA ALA A 80 0.07 -3.37 -13.58
C ALA A 80 -0.34 -3.92 -14.96
N ARG A 81 -1.41 -4.72 -15.03
CA ARG A 81 -1.93 -5.27 -16.29
C ARG A 81 -2.45 -4.22 -17.26
N TRP A 82 -2.87 -3.05 -16.77
CA TRP A 82 -3.30 -1.95 -17.65
C TRP A 82 -2.12 -1.26 -18.31
N LEU A 83 -0.99 -1.12 -17.60
CA LEU A 83 0.15 -0.37 -18.12
C LEU A 83 0.86 -1.09 -19.28
N PRO A 84 1.56 -0.31 -20.13
CA PRO A 84 2.49 -0.85 -21.11
C PRO A 84 3.50 -1.81 -20.46
N PRO A 85 3.93 -2.88 -21.16
CA PRO A 85 4.84 -3.90 -20.63
C PRO A 85 6.08 -3.36 -19.89
N PRO A 86 6.77 -2.31 -20.37
CA PRO A 86 7.96 -1.78 -19.69
C PRO A 86 7.70 -1.26 -18.27
N TRP A 87 6.48 -0.79 -17.97
CA TRP A 87 6.14 -0.21 -16.68
C TRP A 87 5.61 -1.22 -15.66
N ARG A 88 5.20 -2.42 -16.11
CA ARG A 88 4.60 -3.43 -15.23
C ARG A 88 5.50 -3.84 -14.07
N PRO A 89 6.82 -4.06 -14.25
CA PRO A 89 7.70 -4.41 -13.14
C PRO A 89 7.72 -3.35 -12.04
N ALA A 90 7.79 -2.06 -12.42
CA ALA A 90 7.80 -0.96 -11.46
C ALA A 90 6.50 -0.87 -10.66
N VAL A 91 5.34 -1.18 -11.27
CA VAL A 91 4.05 -1.23 -10.57
C VAL A 91 3.95 -2.48 -9.69
N ALA A 92 4.29 -3.66 -10.21
CA ALA A 92 4.26 -4.90 -9.45
C ALA A 92 5.14 -4.85 -8.20
N TRP A 93 6.28 -4.15 -8.28
CA TRP A 93 7.17 -3.94 -7.13
C TRP A 93 6.54 -3.16 -5.96
N CYS A 94 5.50 -2.38 -6.20
CA CYS A 94 4.71 -1.77 -5.12
C CYS A 94 4.04 -2.83 -4.22
N GLY A 95 3.82 -4.06 -4.73
CA GLY A 95 3.26 -5.17 -3.97
C GLY A 95 4.16 -5.69 -2.86
N VAL A 96 5.43 -5.25 -2.81
CA VAL A 96 6.39 -5.55 -1.73
C VAL A 96 6.22 -4.61 -0.54
N LEU A 97 5.70 -3.39 -0.73
CA LEU A 97 5.55 -2.39 0.33
C LEU A 97 4.83 -2.92 1.59
N PRO A 98 3.72 -3.69 1.48
CA PRO A 98 2.99 -4.17 2.66
C PRO A 98 3.78 -5.18 3.50
N ASP A 99 4.83 -5.79 2.94
CA ASP A 99 5.64 -6.80 3.61
C ASP A 99 6.84 -6.21 4.34
N LEU A 100 7.23 -4.96 4.02
CA LEU A 100 8.44 -4.35 4.57
C LEU A 100 8.52 -4.42 6.10
N PRO A 101 7.45 -4.20 6.88
CA PRO A 101 7.52 -4.35 8.34
C PRO A 101 7.80 -5.79 8.79
N ALA A 102 7.18 -6.78 8.14
CA ALA A 102 7.39 -8.20 8.45
C ALA A 102 8.82 -8.63 8.08
N LEU A 103 9.33 -8.16 6.95
CA LEU A 103 10.70 -8.40 6.51
C LEU A 103 11.71 -7.73 7.46
N GLN A 104 11.43 -6.52 7.93
CA GLN A 104 12.27 -5.83 8.92
C GLN A 104 12.37 -6.63 10.22
N HIS A 105 11.25 -7.19 10.69
CA HIS A 105 11.20 -8.06 11.87
C HIS A 105 12.03 -9.34 11.68
N LEU A 106 11.85 -10.04 10.55
CA LEU A 106 12.59 -11.27 10.24
C LEU A 106 14.10 -11.02 10.13
N LEU A 107 14.50 -9.91 9.49
CA LEU A 107 15.91 -9.52 9.36
C LEU A 107 16.52 -9.07 10.69
N GLY A 108 15.72 -8.57 11.62
CA GLY A 108 16.15 -8.22 12.97
C GLY A 108 16.53 -9.41 13.86
N GLY A 109 16.32 -10.66 13.40
CA GLY A 109 16.70 -11.86 14.16
C GLY A 109 15.74 -12.25 15.28
N ALA A 110 14.63 -11.52 15.43
CA ALA A 110 13.60 -11.85 16.42
C ALA A 110 12.91 -13.19 16.11
N ALA A 111 12.26 -13.78 17.11
CA ALA A 111 11.45 -14.98 16.93
C ALA A 111 10.32 -14.72 15.92
N THR A 112 10.02 -15.72 15.08
CA THR A 112 8.97 -15.59 14.07
C THR A 112 7.60 -15.64 14.73
N PRO A 113 6.74 -14.61 14.57
CA PRO A 113 5.41 -14.61 15.17
C PRO A 113 4.51 -15.69 14.55
N ALA A 114 3.59 -16.26 15.35
CA ALA A 114 2.67 -17.30 14.88
C ALA A 114 1.81 -16.86 13.68
N TRP A 115 1.37 -15.60 13.64
CA TRP A 115 0.60 -15.08 12.52
C TRP A 115 1.37 -15.08 11.19
N LEU A 116 2.71 -14.92 11.23
CA LEU A 116 3.56 -14.94 10.04
C LEU A 116 3.65 -16.36 9.48
N LEU A 117 3.71 -17.36 10.36
CA LEU A 117 3.67 -18.78 9.98
C LEU A 117 2.31 -19.19 9.41
N ALA A 118 1.21 -18.52 9.78
CA ALA A 118 -0.13 -18.72 9.24
C ALA A 118 -0.38 -17.96 7.91
N ASP A 119 0.51 -17.06 7.52
CA ASP A 119 0.46 -16.34 6.25
C ASP A 119 1.21 -17.14 5.18
N GLU A 120 0.49 -17.78 4.26
CA GLU A 120 1.07 -18.61 3.19
C GLU A 120 2.12 -17.88 2.35
N HIS A 121 1.96 -16.55 2.21
CA HIS A 121 2.89 -15.73 1.44
C HIS A 121 4.20 -15.47 2.18
N LEU A 122 4.16 -15.31 3.51
CA LEU A 122 5.33 -14.96 4.33
C LEU A 122 5.96 -16.16 5.06
N ARG A 123 5.20 -17.24 5.25
CA ARG A 123 5.65 -18.49 5.88
C ARG A 123 6.97 -19.04 5.33
N PRO A 124 7.26 -18.99 4.01
CA PRO A 124 8.53 -19.47 3.46
C PRO A 124 9.77 -18.76 4.02
N TYR A 125 9.62 -17.59 4.65
CA TYR A 125 10.74 -16.82 5.23
C TYR A 125 10.82 -16.94 6.75
N GLY A 126 9.88 -17.65 7.38
CA GLY A 126 9.74 -17.80 8.82
C GLY A 126 10.62 -18.89 9.45
N HIS A 127 11.86 -19.06 8.99
CA HIS A 127 12.78 -20.06 9.56
C HIS A 127 13.27 -19.66 10.96
N ASP A 128 13.67 -20.62 11.81
CA ASP A 128 14.26 -20.28 13.12
C ASP A 128 15.70 -19.74 12.99
N LEU A 129 16.47 -20.30 12.05
CA LEU A 129 17.86 -19.90 11.83
C LEU A 129 17.94 -18.68 10.91
N GLN A 130 18.63 -17.63 11.36
CA GLN A 130 18.83 -16.39 10.60
C GLN A 130 19.48 -16.63 9.23
N ALA A 131 20.44 -17.57 9.14
CA ALA A 131 21.09 -17.92 7.88
C ALA A 131 20.09 -18.48 6.85
N LEU A 132 19.16 -19.33 7.28
CA LEU A 132 18.12 -19.88 6.42
C LEU A 132 17.11 -18.81 5.99
N ARG A 133 16.75 -17.89 6.89
CA ARG A 133 15.90 -16.72 6.53
C ARG A 133 16.55 -15.89 5.42
N LEU A 134 17.82 -15.54 5.60
CA LEU A 134 18.55 -14.74 4.62
C LEU A 134 18.66 -15.44 3.27
N GLN A 135 18.91 -16.76 3.28
CA GLN A 135 18.95 -17.54 2.05
C GLN A 135 17.58 -17.56 1.34
N ALA A 136 16.51 -17.87 2.07
CA ALA A 136 15.14 -17.86 1.54
C ALA A 136 14.77 -16.49 0.95
N LEU A 137 15.16 -15.40 1.61
CA LEU A 137 14.91 -14.05 1.10
C LEU A 137 15.74 -13.73 -0.16
N ARG A 138 16.99 -14.21 -0.26
CA ARG A 138 17.83 -14.08 -1.47
C ARG A 138 17.29 -14.86 -2.66
N ASP A 139 16.65 -15.99 -2.40
CA ASP A 139 16.09 -16.86 -3.45
C ASP A 139 14.65 -16.47 -3.84
N SER A 140 14.19 -15.30 -3.41
CA SER A 140 12.81 -14.82 -3.58
C SER A 140 12.75 -13.46 -4.28
N PRO A 141 11.54 -12.97 -4.61
CA PRO A 141 11.37 -11.62 -5.14
C PRO A 141 11.92 -10.51 -4.22
N TYR A 142 12.18 -10.79 -2.94
CA TYR A 142 12.73 -9.80 -2.00
C TYR A 142 14.26 -9.62 -2.09
N ALA A 143 14.96 -10.42 -2.90
CA ALA A 143 16.42 -10.33 -3.05
C ALA A 143 16.95 -8.90 -3.26
N PRO A 144 16.29 -8.02 -4.06
CA PRO A 144 16.77 -6.65 -4.24
C PRO A 144 16.82 -5.81 -2.96
N LEU A 145 16.04 -6.15 -1.93
CA LEU A 145 16.04 -5.45 -0.63
C LEU A 145 17.27 -5.76 0.22
N LEU A 146 17.96 -6.87 -0.06
CA LEU A 146 19.13 -7.31 0.71
C LEU A 146 20.43 -6.66 0.24
N ASN A 147 20.41 -5.98 -0.91
CA ASN A 147 21.56 -5.27 -1.45
C ASN A 147 21.86 -4.03 -0.58
N GLY A 148 22.68 -4.19 0.46
CA GLY A 148 23.13 -3.11 1.35
C GLY A 148 22.89 -3.34 2.84
N THR A 149 22.41 -4.50 3.28
CA THR A 149 21.98 -4.72 4.67
C THR A 149 23.09 -5.10 5.67
N ALA A 150 24.38 -4.99 5.32
CA ALA A 150 25.46 -5.29 6.27
C ALA A 150 25.62 -4.20 7.37
N ALA A 151 25.28 -2.94 7.06
CA ALA A 151 25.10 -1.83 8.01
C ALA A 151 24.34 -0.63 7.37
N GLY A 152 23.63 -0.86 6.26
CA GLY A 152 23.19 0.17 5.32
C GLY A 152 21.71 0.57 5.39
N PRO A 153 21.19 1.24 4.33
CA PRO A 153 19.94 2.00 4.37
C PRO A 153 18.72 1.16 4.75
N SER A 154 17.71 1.79 5.37
CA SER A 154 16.45 1.15 5.76
C SER A 154 15.82 0.37 4.60
N LEU A 155 15.04 -0.70 4.89
CA LEU A 155 14.37 -1.48 3.84
C LEU A 155 13.51 -0.62 2.89
N ALA A 156 12.95 0.48 3.39
CA ALA A 156 12.22 1.46 2.58
C ALA A 156 13.12 2.14 1.54
N ALA A 157 14.36 2.51 1.91
CA ALA A 157 15.33 3.09 0.99
C ALA A 157 15.88 2.07 -0.01
N ALA A 158 16.09 0.81 0.40
CA ALA A 158 16.43 -0.29 -0.50
C ALA A 158 15.30 -0.53 -1.52
N TRP A 159 14.05 -0.59 -1.06
CA TRP A 159 12.87 -0.69 -1.91
C TRP A 159 12.79 0.45 -2.92
N ALA A 160 12.95 1.70 -2.46
CA ALA A 160 12.86 2.89 -3.31
C ALA A 160 14.00 2.97 -4.34
N THR A 161 15.18 2.44 -3.99
CA THR A 161 16.33 2.34 -4.91
C THR A 161 16.06 1.34 -6.02
N HIS A 162 15.56 0.14 -5.67
CA HIS A 162 15.20 -0.85 -6.68
C HIS A 162 14.03 -0.39 -7.54
N TRP A 163 13.01 0.21 -6.95
CA TRP A 163 11.85 0.75 -7.68
C TRP A 163 12.26 1.70 -8.80
N ARG A 164 13.22 2.61 -8.54
CA ARG A 164 13.74 3.54 -9.56
C ARG A 164 14.51 2.84 -10.68
N ARG A 165 15.14 1.70 -10.41
CA ARG A 165 15.84 0.89 -11.43
C ARG A 165 14.86 0.15 -12.36
N LEU A 166 13.62 -0.05 -11.92
CA LEU A 166 12.57 -0.69 -12.72
C LEU A 166 11.87 0.29 -13.67
N TRP A 167 12.21 1.59 -13.64
CA TRP A 167 11.67 2.54 -14.60
C TRP A 167 12.25 2.27 -15.99
N PRO A 168 11.43 2.30 -17.05
CA PRO A 168 11.91 2.11 -18.42
C PRO A 168 13.07 3.05 -18.78
N ALA A 169 14.02 2.59 -19.59
CA ALA A 169 15.15 3.41 -20.03
C ALA A 169 14.67 4.62 -20.86
N GLU A 170 13.62 4.42 -21.65
CA GLU A 170 12.98 5.40 -22.52
C GLU A 170 12.00 6.32 -21.77
N THR A 171 12.01 6.31 -20.43
CA THR A 171 11.15 7.17 -19.62
C THR A 171 11.43 8.64 -19.92
N THR A 172 10.37 9.38 -20.28
CA THR A 172 10.47 10.81 -20.55
C THR A 172 10.96 11.58 -19.30
N ALA A 173 11.67 12.69 -19.49
CA ALA A 173 12.10 13.54 -18.38
C ALA A 173 10.91 14.02 -17.53
N ALA A 174 9.75 14.23 -18.16
CA ALA A 174 8.52 14.64 -17.47
C ALA A 174 7.96 13.52 -16.57
N ASP A 175 7.88 12.28 -17.05
CA ASP A 175 7.44 11.13 -16.25
C ASP A 175 8.39 10.88 -15.07
N ARG A 176 9.69 10.92 -15.33
CA ARG A 176 10.73 10.78 -14.30
C ARG A 176 10.57 11.85 -13.22
N ALA A 177 10.43 13.12 -13.61
CA ALA A 177 10.24 14.23 -12.68
C ALA A 177 8.93 14.10 -11.87
N ALA A 178 7.87 13.56 -12.47
CA ALA A 178 6.60 13.31 -11.80
C ALA A 178 6.74 12.23 -10.71
N LEU A 179 7.40 11.11 -11.01
CA LEU A 179 7.64 10.03 -10.05
C LEU A 179 8.57 10.45 -8.92
N GLU A 180 9.62 11.22 -9.22
CA GLU A 180 10.48 11.79 -8.18
C GLU A 180 9.73 12.78 -7.29
N ARG A 181 8.82 13.58 -7.87
CA ARG A 181 7.96 14.48 -7.10
C ARG A 181 7.03 13.69 -6.17
N LEU A 182 6.48 12.57 -6.63
CA LEU A 182 5.70 11.66 -5.78
C LEU A 182 6.55 11.08 -4.64
N SER A 183 7.77 10.61 -4.92
CA SER A 183 8.68 10.13 -3.86
C SER A 183 8.94 11.21 -2.81
N ARG A 184 9.34 12.41 -3.24
CA ARG A 184 9.60 13.54 -2.30
C ARG A 184 8.37 13.93 -1.50
N LEU A 185 7.17 13.80 -2.08
CA LEU A 185 5.91 14.05 -1.38
C LEU A 185 5.69 13.03 -0.25
N LEU A 186 5.96 11.75 -0.51
CA LEU A 186 5.85 10.68 0.48
C LEU A 186 6.92 10.77 1.56
N ASP A 187 8.17 11.07 1.19
CA ASP A 187 9.26 11.26 2.15
C ASP A 187 8.92 12.37 3.16
N ARG A 188 8.37 13.50 2.67
CA ARG A 188 7.91 14.61 3.53
C ARG A 188 6.75 14.20 4.42
N TYR A 189 5.80 13.43 3.91
CA TYR A 189 4.68 12.94 4.68
C TYR A 189 5.14 12.07 5.85
N PHE A 190 5.98 11.07 5.59
CA PHE A 190 6.50 10.18 6.64
C PHE A 190 7.42 10.92 7.62
N ALA A 191 8.25 11.85 7.15
CA ALA A 191 9.06 12.69 8.04
C ALA A 191 8.19 13.56 8.97
N THR A 192 7.06 14.07 8.46
CA THR A 192 6.13 14.87 9.27
C THR A 192 5.45 14.03 10.34
N LEU A 193 5.03 12.80 10.00
CA LEU A 193 4.44 11.86 10.94
C LEU A 193 5.43 11.39 12.02
N GLY A 194 6.70 11.18 11.66
CA GLY A 194 7.73 10.74 12.60
C GLY A 194 8.21 11.82 13.55
N ALA A 195 8.08 13.11 13.18
CA ALA A 195 8.62 14.22 13.97
C ALA A 195 7.77 14.59 15.19
N ASP A 196 6.47 14.25 15.23
CA ASP A 196 5.58 14.63 16.33
C ASP A 196 4.34 13.74 16.39
N ILE A 197 4.24 12.90 17.41
CA ILE A 197 3.11 11.99 17.65
C ILE A 197 1.83 12.78 18.00
N THR A 198 1.96 14.04 18.46
CA THR A 198 0.84 14.90 18.84
C THR A 198 0.29 15.74 17.69
N LYS A 199 0.98 15.80 16.55
CA LYS A 199 0.46 16.50 15.36
C LYS A 199 -0.82 15.86 14.86
N ASP A 200 -1.72 16.72 14.39
CA ASP A 200 -2.97 16.32 13.76
C ASP A 200 -2.68 15.46 12.50
N SER A 201 -2.68 14.14 12.72
CA SER A 201 -2.45 13.13 11.69
C SER A 201 -3.54 13.17 10.61
N ALA A 202 -4.75 13.63 10.94
CA ALA A 202 -5.84 13.81 9.99
C ALA A 202 -5.53 14.98 9.04
N ARG A 203 -5.14 16.15 9.57
CA ARG A 203 -4.74 17.30 8.74
C ARG A 203 -3.56 16.98 7.81
N THR A 204 -2.57 16.24 8.32
CA THR A 204 -1.40 15.82 7.52
C THR A 204 -1.80 14.88 6.38
N ARG A 205 -2.75 13.97 6.65
CA ARG A 205 -3.32 13.04 5.65
C ARG A 205 -4.15 13.78 4.61
N ASP A 206 -5.02 14.71 5.02
CA ASP A 206 -5.85 15.50 4.11
C ASP A 206 -4.99 16.32 3.14
N TRP A 207 -3.90 16.92 3.65
CA TRP A 207 -2.93 17.61 2.81
C TRP A 207 -2.29 16.68 1.77
N LEU A 208 -1.87 15.48 2.18
CA LEU A 208 -1.29 14.50 1.26
C LEU A 208 -2.30 14.07 0.21
N GLU A 209 -3.53 13.75 0.61
CA GLU A 209 -4.60 13.33 -0.29
C GLU A 209 -4.89 14.40 -1.34
N GLN A 210 -5.03 15.67 -0.95
CA GLN A 210 -5.21 16.77 -1.88
C GLN A 210 -4.05 16.88 -2.89
N ARG A 211 -2.81 16.75 -2.44
CA ARG A 211 -1.62 16.79 -3.31
C ARG A 211 -1.58 15.62 -4.29
N LEU A 212 -1.97 14.43 -3.85
CA LEU A 212 -2.03 13.24 -4.71
C LEU A 212 -3.17 13.34 -5.74
N ARG A 213 -4.35 13.83 -5.35
CA ARG A 213 -5.47 14.08 -6.28
C ARG A 213 -5.08 15.10 -7.35
N LEU A 214 -4.37 16.16 -6.98
CA LEU A 214 -3.82 17.13 -7.94
C LEU A 214 -2.76 16.50 -8.86
N GLY A 215 -1.86 15.68 -8.32
CA GLY A 215 -0.87 14.93 -9.10
C GLY A 215 -1.53 14.01 -10.12
N PHE A 216 -2.50 13.21 -9.70
CA PHE A 216 -3.28 12.33 -10.57
C PHE A 216 -3.92 13.09 -11.75
N ARG A 217 -4.49 14.27 -11.50
CA ARG A 217 -5.12 15.11 -12.54
C ARG A 217 -4.13 15.78 -13.49
N ARG A 218 -2.91 16.09 -13.02
CA ARG A 218 -1.87 16.81 -13.79
C ARG A 218 -1.06 15.93 -14.73
N HIS A 219 -1.15 14.61 -14.58
CA HIS A 219 -0.37 13.65 -15.35
C HIS A 219 -1.26 12.73 -16.19
N PRO A 220 -2.18 13.27 -17.03
CA PRO A 220 -3.04 12.42 -17.84
C PRO A 220 -2.20 11.65 -18.88
N ARG A 221 -2.56 10.39 -19.12
CA ARG A 221 -1.90 9.50 -20.10
C ARG A 221 -0.40 9.28 -19.83
N GLN A 222 -0.01 9.35 -18.56
CA GLN A 222 1.35 9.09 -18.08
C GLN A 222 1.35 7.91 -17.11
N ALA A 223 2.45 7.16 -17.04
CA ALA A 223 2.59 6.08 -16.07
C ALA A 223 2.50 6.60 -14.63
N ALA A 224 2.94 7.84 -14.39
CA ALA A 224 2.86 8.50 -13.09
C ALA A 224 1.43 8.52 -12.51
N ALA A 225 0.38 8.61 -13.34
CA ALA A 225 -1.00 8.58 -12.87
C ALA A 225 -1.34 7.27 -12.12
N ALA A 226 -0.80 6.13 -12.57
CA ALA A 226 -1.00 4.85 -11.90
C ALA A 226 -0.40 4.86 -10.49
N PHE A 227 0.79 5.43 -10.31
CA PHE A 227 1.43 5.53 -9.00
C PHE A 227 0.73 6.52 -8.07
N TYR A 228 0.24 7.66 -8.59
CA TYR A 228 -0.61 8.56 -7.82
C TYR A 228 -1.90 7.88 -7.36
N TYR A 229 -2.56 7.14 -8.25
CA TYR A 229 -3.76 6.37 -7.93
C TYR A 229 -3.49 5.28 -6.87
N LEU A 230 -2.44 4.47 -7.05
CA LEU A 230 -2.07 3.44 -6.08
C LEU A 230 -1.72 4.02 -4.71
N THR A 231 -1.09 5.19 -4.68
CA THR A 231 -0.80 5.89 -3.42
C THR A 231 -2.09 6.35 -2.72
N LEU A 232 -3.06 6.89 -3.47
CA LEU A 232 -4.37 7.25 -2.94
C LEU A 232 -5.14 6.03 -2.40
N ALA A 233 -5.08 4.92 -3.13
CA ALA A 233 -5.66 3.66 -2.70
C ALA A 233 -4.99 3.14 -1.42
N GLY A 234 -3.66 3.21 -1.34
CA GLY A 234 -2.89 2.84 -0.15
C GLY A 234 -3.24 3.67 1.09
N ILE A 235 -3.37 5.00 0.95
CA ILE A 235 -3.79 5.86 2.07
C ILE A 235 -5.23 5.56 2.50
N SER A 236 -6.12 5.30 1.54
CA SER A 236 -7.50 4.89 1.82
C SER A 236 -7.53 3.56 2.59
N LEU A 237 -6.67 2.62 2.21
CA LEU A 237 -6.50 1.35 2.88
C LEU A 237 -5.96 1.53 4.30
N GLU A 238 -4.93 2.35 4.51
CA GLU A 238 -4.39 2.65 5.85
C GLU A 238 -5.45 3.27 6.78
N ARG A 239 -6.29 4.16 6.25
CA ARG A 239 -7.41 4.74 7.01
C ARG A 239 -8.44 3.67 7.39
N LEU A 240 -8.82 2.81 6.45
CA LEU A 240 -9.73 1.69 6.70
C LEU A 240 -9.16 0.71 7.73
N ARG A 241 -7.89 0.35 7.57
CA ARG A 241 -7.14 -0.53 8.47
C ARG A 241 -7.14 0.00 9.90
N GLY A 242 -6.88 1.31 10.09
CA GLY A 242 -6.96 1.96 11.39
C GLY A 242 -8.35 1.90 12.03
N LEU A 243 -9.42 2.09 11.25
CA LEU A 243 -10.80 1.96 11.74
C LEU A 243 -11.14 0.52 12.16
N LEU A 244 -10.79 -0.45 11.32
CA LEU A 244 -11.04 -1.87 11.61
C LEU A 244 -10.25 -2.33 12.84
N ALA A 245 -8.95 -2.02 12.88
CA ALA A 245 -8.07 -2.39 14.00
C ALA A 245 -8.58 -1.78 15.31
N ARG A 246 -9.00 -0.50 15.31
CA ARG A 246 -9.58 0.15 16.50
C ARG A 246 -10.78 -0.63 17.03
N LEU A 247 -11.72 -1.00 16.16
CA LEU A 247 -12.96 -1.68 16.58
C LEU A 247 -12.78 -3.17 16.89
N MET A 248 -11.76 -3.82 16.30
CA MET A 248 -11.42 -5.22 16.60
C MET A 248 -10.64 -5.38 17.90
N LEU A 249 -9.72 -4.45 18.20
CA LEU A 249 -8.87 -4.52 19.39
C LEU A 249 -9.52 -3.87 20.62
N PHE A 250 -10.37 -2.87 20.41
CA PHE A 250 -11.09 -2.16 21.47
C PHE A 250 -12.60 -2.18 21.17
N PRO A 251 -13.24 -3.35 21.17
CA PRO A 251 -14.69 -3.40 21.08
C PRO A 251 -15.26 -2.60 22.26
N LEU A 252 -16.20 -1.69 22.00
CA LEU A 252 -16.95 -1.08 23.09
C LEU A 252 -17.74 -2.21 23.77
N GLU A 253 -17.22 -2.67 24.91
CA GLU A 253 -17.96 -3.55 25.79
C GLU A 253 -19.31 -2.88 26.09
N HIS A 254 -20.37 -3.69 25.97
CA HIS A 254 -21.71 -3.22 26.26
C HIS A 254 -21.72 -2.79 27.72
N ALA A 255 -22.03 -1.52 27.97
CA ALA A 255 -22.50 -1.10 29.28
C ALA A 255 -23.75 -1.93 29.58
N SER A 256 -23.56 -3.00 30.33
CA SER A 256 -24.62 -3.76 31.00
C SER A 256 -25.27 -2.92 32.08
#